data_AF-A0A6A5U716-F1
#
_entry.id   AF-A0A6A5U716-F1
#
_cell.length_a   1.000
_cell.length_b   1.000
_cell.length_c   1.000
_cell.angle_alpha   90.00
_cell.angle_beta   90.00
_cell.angle_gamma   90.00
#
_symmetry.space_group_name_H-M   'P 1'
#
loop_
_entity.id
_entity.type
_entity.pdbx_description
1 polymer ?
#
loop_
_entity_poly.entity_id
_entity_poly.type
_entity_poly.pdbx_seq_one_letter_code
_entity_poly.pdbx_strand_id
1 'polypeptide(L)'
;NCTISHVSLGQTPPYLALSYTWGDSSQTGIILVGGAFFQVGKNLEIALAHLTKDEEPLTLWIDALCIDQTDNVEKSEQVQQMQHIYSRAASVINWLGPAADYSDVAMDWIQQYGSLAHKFGI
;
A
#
# COMPACT_ATOMS: atom_id res chain seq x y z
N ASN A 1 5.72 15.34 -4.65
CA ASN A 1 6.64 14.88 -5.72
C ASN A 1 7.26 13.58 -5.24
N CYS A 2 7.05 12.46 -5.93
CA CYS A 2 7.62 11.15 -5.55
C CYS A 2 8.47 10.59 -6.70
N THR A 3 9.29 9.58 -6.42
CA THR A 3 10.15 8.89 -7.39
C THR A 3 10.00 7.38 -7.25
N ILE A 4 10.34 6.64 -8.30
CA ILE A 4 10.43 5.18 -8.29
C ILE A 4 11.91 4.76 -8.33
N SER A 5 12.27 3.71 -7.60
CA SER A 5 13.62 3.16 -7.60
C SER A 5 13.58 1.64 -7.53
N HIS A 6 14.52 0.98 -8.22
CA HIS A 6 14.68 -0.47 -8.17
C HIS A 6 15.71 -0.82 -7.08
N VAL A 7 15.38 -1.80 -6.25
CA VAL A 7 16.25 -2.27 -5.17
C VAL A 7 16.29 -3.80 -5.15
N SER A 8 17.41 -4.37 -4.72
CA SER A 8 17.50 -5.81 -4.48
C SER A 8 16.74 -6.18 -3.21
N LEU A 9 15.96 -7.27 -3.24
CA LEU A 9 15.27 -7.79 -2.06
C LEU A 9 16.22 -8.17 -0.91
N GLY A 10 17.50 -8.42 -1.20
CA GLY A 10 18.53 -8.68 -0.20
C GLY A 10 19.10 -7.42 0.47
N GLN A 11 18.87 -6.25 -0.11
CA GLN A 11 19.45 -4.95 0.28
C GLN A 11 18.39 -3.84 0.18
N THR A 12 17.19 -4.10 0.69
CA THR A 12 16.11 -3.12 0.67
C THR A 12 16.33 -2.05 1.75
N PRO A 13 16.28 -0.75 1.43
CA PRO A 13 16.14 0.29 2.46
C PRO A 13 14.83 0.07 3.22
N PRO A 14 14.64 0.63 4.42
CA PRO A 14 13.35 0.55 5.13
C PRO A 14 12.20 1.07 4.26
N TYR A 15 11.13 0.28 4.15
CA TYR A 15 9.93 0.63 3.41
C TYR A 15 8.68 0.16 4.15
N LEU A 16 7.54 0.76 3.82
CA LEU A 16 6.22 0.30 4.21
C LEU A 16 5.56 -0.40 3.03
N ALA A 17 4.84 -1.48 3.26
CA ALA A 17 4.01 -2.08 2.22
C ALA A 17 2.58 -1.54 2.32
N LEU A 18 1.98 -1.17 1.19
CA LEU A 18 0.57 -0.77 1.13
C LEU A 18 -0.29 -1.96 0.72
N SER A 19 -1.18 -2.38 1.61
CA SER A 19 -2.23 -3.36 1.36
C SER A 19 -3.55 -2.63 1.15
N TYR A 20 -4.15 -2.78 -0.03
CA TYR A 20 -5.40 -2.12 -0.40
C TYR A 20 -6.15 -2.95 -1.45
N THR A 21 -7.44 -2.72 -1.59
CA THR A 21 -8.23 -3.32 -2.67
C THR A 21 -8.12 -2.50 -3.94
N TRP A 22 -7.97 -3.16 -5.09
CA TRP A 22 -7.83 -2.45 -6.37
C TRP A 22 -9.10 -1.68 -6.77
N GLY A 23 -10.27 -2.09 -6.26
CA GLY A 23 -11.55 -1.44 -6.50
C GLY A 23 -12.10 -1.70 -7.90
N ASP A 24 -12.97 -0.82 -8.37
CA ASP A 24 -13.53 -0.86 -9.71
C ASP A 24 -12.49 -0.39 -10.75
N SER A 25 -12.14 -1.27 -11.69
CA SER A 25 -11.14 -0.98 -12.72
C SER A 25 -11.56 0.09 -13.73
N SER A 26 -12.86 0.44 -13.79
CA SER A 26 -13.35 1.56 -14.60
C SER A 26 -13.07 2.93 -13.96
N GLN A 27 -12.81 2.96 -12.64
CA GLN A 27 -12.51 4.17 -11.92
C GLN A 27 -11.00 4.37 -11.79
N THR A 28 -10.50 5.40 -12.45
CA THR A 28 -9.07 5.72 -12.47
C THR A 28 -8.80 7.14 -11.97
N GLY A 29 -7.55 7.34 -11.56
CA GLY A 29 -6.98 8.62 -11.16
C GLY A 29 -5.59 8.78 -11.77
N ILE A 30 -5.00 9.96 -11.59
CA ILE A 30 -3.66 10.27 -12.10
C ILE A 30 -2.77 10.68 -10.93
N ILE A 31 -1.59 10.08 -10.85
CA ILE A 31 -0.53 10.49 -9.92
C ILE A 31 0.70 10.96 -10.69
N LEU A 32 1.53 11.78 -10.05
CA LEU A 32 2.78 12.28 -10.61
C LEU A 32 3.97 11.57 -9.96
N VAL A 33 4.69 10.76 -10.74
CA VAL A 33 5.88 10.02 -10.30
C VAL A 33 7.06 10.42 -11.18
N GLY A 34 8.12 10.97 -10.58
CA GLY A 34 9.34 11.37 -11.29
C GLY A 34 9.10 12.42 -12.38
N GLY A 35 8.03 13.22 -12.29
CA GLY A 35 7.63 14.19 -13.31
C GLY A 35 6.80 13.62 -14.45
N ALA A 36 6.48 12.33 -14.44
CA ALA A 36 5.57 11.70 -15.40
C ALA A 36 4.21 11.36 -14.76
N PHE A 37 3.16 11.45 -15.58
CA PHE A 37 1.80 11.10 -15.15
C PHE A 37 1.56 9.60 -15.29
N PHE A 38 1.10 8.97 -14.21
CA PHE A 38 0.73 7.56 -14.17
C PHE A 38 -0.75 7.41 -13.88
N GLN A 39 -1.42 6.58 -14.67
CA GLN A 39 -2.81 6.22 -14.42
C GLN A 39 -2.85 5.09 -13.38
N VAL A 40 -3.61 5.28 -12.32
CA VAL A 40 -3.80 4.31 -11.24
C VAL A 40 -5.29 4.11 -10.95
N GLY A 41 -5.63 3.02 -10.24
CA GLY A 41 -6.99 2.84 -9.74
C GLY A 41 -7.38 3.97 -8.78
N LYS A 42 -8.64 4.39 -8.81
CA LYS A 42 -9.14 5.53 -8.01
C LYS A 42 -8.91 5.33 -6.51
N ASN A 43 -9.03 4.09 -6.03
CA ASN A 43 -8.77 3.78 -4.62
C ASN A 43 -7.31 4.03 -4.23
N LEU A 44 -6.35 3.70 -5.10
CA LEU A 44 -4.93 3.95 -4.85
C LEU A 44 -4.61 5.45 -4.82
N GLU A 45 -5.19 6.23 -5.74
CA GLU A 45 -5.03 7.69 -5.75
C GLU A 45 -5.49 8.30 -4.42
N ILE A 46 -6.67 7.90 -3.94
CA ILE A 46 -7.24 8.40 -2.67
C ILE A 46 -6.38 7.96 -1.48
N ALA A 47 -5.93 6.71 -1.46
CA ALA A 47 -5.06 6.19 -0.42
C ALA A 47 -3.76 7.00 -0.33
N LEU A 48 -3.09 7.24 -1.46
CA LEU A 48 -1.86 8.02 -1.52
C LEU A 48 -2.08 9.46 -1.06
N ALA A 49 -3.16 10.10 -1.50
CA ALA A 49 -3.50 11.46 -1.07
C ALA A 49 -3.71 11.56 0.46
N HIS A 50 -4.28 10.52 1.09
CA HIS A 50 -4.43 10.47 2.54
C HIS A 50 -3.09 10.23 3.25
N LEU A 51 -2.27 9.31 2.75
CA LEU A 51 -1.00 8.94 3.38
C LEU A 51 0.06 10.06 3.29
N THR A 52 0.01 10.90 2.26
CA THR A 52 0.98 12.00 2.07
C THR A 52 0.52 13.33 2.66
N LYS A 53 -0.58 13.36 3.42
CA LYS A 53 -1.17 14.61 3.94
C LYS A 53 -0.25 15.34 4.92
N ASP A 54 0.53 14.61 5.70
CA ASP A 54 1.40 15.17 6.74
C ASP A 54 2.78 15.62 6.20
N GLU A 55 2.97 15.64 4.88
CA GLU A 55 4.20 16.01 4.16
C GLU A 55 5.48 15.22 4.53
N GLU A 56 5.37 14.24 5.42
CA GLU A 56 6.45 13.31 5.73
C GLU A 56 6.75 12.38 4.54
N PRO A 57 8.01 12.27 4.11
CA PRO A 57 8.38 11.42 2.99
C PRO A 57 8.23 9.93 3.36
N LEU A 58 7.40 9.23 2.59
CA LEU A 58 7.18 7.79 2.74
C LEU A 58 7.88 7.00 1.64
N THR A 59 8.58 5.93 2.03
CA THR A 59 9.05 4.90 1.08
C THR A 59 8.04 3.75 1.08
N LEU A 60 7.28 3.62 -0.01
CA LEU A 60 6.20 2.65 -0.12
C LEU A 60 6.52 1.58 -1.18
N TRP A 61 6.21 0.33 -0.85
CA TRP A 61 6.02 -0.72 -1.85
C TRP A 61 4.52 -0.86 -2.14
N ILE A 62 4.15 -0.76 -3.42
CA ILE A 62 2.76 -0.77 -3.90
C ILE A 62 2.72 -1.67 -5.14
N ASP A 63 1.97 -2.77 -5.11
CA ASP A 63 1.97 -3.75 -6.19
C ASP A 63 1.67 -3.16 -7.58
N ALA A 64 0.70 -2.26 -7.68
CA ALA A 64 0.31 -1.63 -8.95
C ALA A 64 1.37 -0.68 -9.54
N LEU A 65 2.38 -0.28 -8.76
CA LEU A 65 3.46 0.61 -9.20
C LEU A 65 4.82 -0.08 -9.25
N CYS A 66 5.08 -1.02 -8.33
CA CYS A 66 6.36 -1.70 -8.19
C CYS A 66 6.49 -2.97 -9.02
N ILE A 67 5.37 -3.51 -9.54
CA ILE A 67 5.34 -4.67 -10.43
C ILE A 67 4.92 -4.19 -11.82
N ASP A 68 5.63 -4.59 -12.87
CA ASP A 68 5.14 -4.37 -14.23
C ASP A 68 3.87 -5.20 -14.46
N GLN A 69 2.73 -4.51 -14.48
CA GLN A 69 1.42 -5.15 -14.66
C GLN A 69 1.18 -5.65 -16.08
N THR A 70 2.04 -5.27 -17.03
CA THR A 70 1.95 -5.64 -18.45
C THR A 70 2.82 -6.84 -18.80
N ASP A 71 3.86 -7.13 -18.00
CA ASP A 71 4.68 -8.34 -18.13
C ASP A 71 4.14 -9.45 -17.23
N ASN A 72 3.44 -10.41 -17.83
CA ASN A 72 2.89 -11.55 -17.08
C ASN A 72 3.95 -12.47 -16.47
N VAL A 73 5.16 -12.51 -17.03
CA VAL A 73 6.27 -13.31 -16.50
C VAL A 73 6.80 -12.65 -15.23
N GLU A 74 7.19 -11.37 -15.32
CA GLU A 74 7.65 -10.59 -14.15
C GLU A 74 6.57 -10.58 -13.07
N LYS A 75 5.32 -10.27 -13.43
CA LYS A 75 4.21 -10.25 -12.49
C LYS A 75 4.05 -11.57 -11.75
N SER A 76 4.14 -12.69 -12.45
CA SER A 76 4.02 -14.01 -11.81
C SER A 76 5.17 -14.29 -10.84
N GLU A 77 6.39 -13.84 -11.16
CA GLU A 77 7.56 -13.95 -10.29
C GLU A 77 7.42 -13.04 -9.05
N GLN A 78 7.02 -11.79 -9.24
CA GLN A 78 6.82 -10.81 -8.17
C GLN A 78 5.69 -11.22 -7.22
N VAL A 79 4.59 -11.76 -7.75
CA VAL A 79 3.48 -12.27 -6.93
C VAL A 79 3.94 -13.41 -6.02
N GLN A 80 4.81 -14.31 -6.51
CA GLN A 80 5.40 -15.36 -5.68
C GLN A 80 6.32 -14.80 -4.58
N GLN A 81 6.89 -13.62 -4.79
CA GLN A 81 7.76 -12.93 -3.82
C GLN A 81 6.98 -12.07 -2.82
N MET A 82 5.67 -11.87 -2.99
CA MET A 82 4.89 -10.99 -2.11
C MET A 82 4.98 -11.39 -0.65
N GLN A 83 4.94 -12.68 -0.31
CA GLN A 83 5.10 -13.13 1.08
C GLN A 83 6.40 -12.57 1.70
N HIS A 84 7.50 -12.65 0.95
CA HIS A 84 8.80 -12.16 1.38
C HIS A 84 8.81 -10.63 1.51
N ILE A 85 8.27 -9.92 0.52
CA ILE A 85 8.18 -8.46 0.50
C ILE A 85 7.36 -7.94 1.69
N TYR A 86 6.17 -8.50 1.94
CA TYR A 86 5.35 -8.08 3.07
C TYR A 86 6.00 -8.43 4.40
N SER A 87 6.63 -9.60 4.53
CA SER A 87 7.30 -10.02 5.77
C SER A 87 8.53 -9.17 6.15
N ARG A 88 9.12 -8.48 5.16
CA ARG A 88 10.31 -7.62 5.34
C ARG A 88 9.99 -6.14 5.42
N ALA A 89 8.74 -5.74 5.17
CA ALA A 89 8.32 -4.36 5.34
C ALA A 89 8.48 -3.94 6.81
N ALA A 90 8.88 -2.70 7.05
CA ALA A 90 8.97 -2.16 8.41
C ALA A 90 7.59 -2.12 9.08
N SER A 91 6.54 -1.89 8.29
CA SER A 91 5.15 -2.11 8.67
C SER A 91 4.30 -2.27 7.41
N VAL A 92 3.09 -2.81 7.57
CA VAL A 92 2.08 -2.90 6.51
C VAL A 92 0.95 -1.94 6.83
N ILE A 93 0.70 -1.01 5.91
CA ILE A 93 -0.45 -0.12 5.98
C ILE A 93 -1.62 -0.84 5.30
N ASN A 94 -2.67 -1.15 6.07
CA ASN A 94 -3.92 -1.68 5.52
C ASN A 94 -4.89 -0.53 5.27
N TRP A 95 -5.12 -0.19 4.00
CA TRP A 95 -6.07 0.82 3.57
C TRP A 95 -7.44 0.20 3.31
N LEU A 96 -8.41 0.59 4.13
CA LEU A 96 -9.79 0.10 4.05
C LEU A 96 -10.73 1.04 3.28
N GLY A 97 -10.20 2.16 2.78
CA GLY A 97 -10.99 3.24 2.18
C GLY A 97 -11.16 4.44 3.11
N PRO A 98 -11.78 5.53 2.62
CA PRO A 98 -12.16 6.66 3.45
C PRO A 98 -13.13 6.25 4.56
N ALA A 99 -13.15 7.02 5.66
CA ALA A 99 -14.11 6.81 6.73
C ALA A 99 -15.55 6.91 6.18
N ALA A 100 -16.31 5.84 6.36
CA ALA A 100 -17.72 5.71 6.00
C ALA A 100 -18.46 4.80 6.99
N ASP A 101 -19.78 4.84 7.04
CA ASP A 101 -20.64 3.87 7.73
C ASP A 101 -20.18 3.46 9.16
N TYR A 102 -19.87 4.45 10.00
CA TYR A 102 -19.38 4.25 11.38
C TYR A 102 -18.07 3.46 11.50
N SER A 103 -17.26 3.44 10.44
CA SER A 103 -15.93 2.82 10.45
C SER A 103 -14.98 3.40 11.50
N ASP A 104 -15.17 4.66 11.90
CA ASP A 104 -14.50 5.27 13.05
C ASP A 104 -14.76 4.46 14.34
N VAL A 105 -16.02 4.12 14.62
CA VAL A 105 -16.38 3.27 15.76
C VAL A 105 -15.78 1.88 15.64
N ALA A 106 -15.76 1.30 14.44
CA ALA A 106 -15.14 -0.01 14.22
C ALA A 106 -13.61 0.02 14.46
N MET A 107 -12.93 1.09 14.03
CA MET A 107 -11.50 1.28 14.26
C MET A 107 -11.19 1.50 15.74
N ASP A 108 -12.04 2.25 16.48
CA ASP A 108 -11.93 2.39 17.94
C ASP A 108 -12.02 1.03 18.64
N TRP A 109 -12.94 0.16 18.19
CA TRP A 109 -13.06 -1.20 18.72
C TRP A 109 -11.80 -2.04 18.43
N ILE A 110 -11.25 -1.96 17.20
CA ILE A 110 -10.01 -2.65 16.85
C ILE A 110 -8.86 -2.16 17.73
N GLN A 111 -8.76 -0.85 17.99
CA GLN A 111 -7.72 -0.31 18.86
C GLN A 111 -7.88 -0.76 20.32
N GLN A 112 -9.11 -0.72 20.84
CA GLN A 112 -9.41 -1.06 22.22
C GLN A 112 -9.25 -2.56 22.50
N TYR A 113 -9.76 -3.42 21.62
CA TYR A 113 -9.81 -4.87 21.85
C TYR A 113 -8.76 -5.66 21.09
N GLY A 114 -8.21 -5.13 20.00
CA GLY A 114 -7.12 -5.79 19.26
C GLY A 114 -5.84 -5.89 20.09
N SER A 115 -5.54 -4.88 20.90
CA SER A 115 -4.45 -4.94 21.88
C SER A 115 -4.68 -6.01 22.96
N LEU A 116 -5.95 -6.25 23.31
CA LEU A 116 -6.37 -7.28 24.25
C LEU A 116 -6.19 -8.68 23.63
N ALA A 117 -6.60 -8.89 22.39
CA ALA A 117 -6.42 -10.14 21.66
C ALA A 117 -4.93 -10.52 21.53
N HIS A 118 -4.07 -9.56 21.19
CA HIS A 118 -2.63 -9.77 21.16
C HIS A 118 -2.06 -10.19 22.53
N LYS A 119 -2.59 -9.61 23.62
CA LYS A 119 -2.20 -9.97 25.00
C LYS A 119 -2.65 -11.38 25.42
N PHE A 120 -3.71 -11.90 24.79
CA PHE A 120 -4.24 -13.25 25.05
C PHE A 120 -3.85 -14.28 23.99
N GLY A 121 -3.02 -13.91 23.00
CA GLY A 121 -2.52 -14.82 21.97
C GLY A 121 -3.58 -15.30 20.97
N ILE A 122 -4.63 -14.49 20.78
CA ILE A 122 -5.67 -14.69 19.76
C ILE A 122 -5.37 -13.81 18.55
#